data_AF-A0A0C9ZZU5-F1
#
_entry.id   AF-A0A0C9ZZU5-F1
#
_cell.length_a   1.000
_cell.length_b   1.000
_cell.length_c   1.000
_cell.angle_alpha   90.00
_cell.angle_beta   90.00
_cell.angle_gamma   90.00
#
_symmetry.space_group_name_H-M   'P 1'
#
loop_
_entity.id
_entity.type
_entity.pdbx_description
1 polymer ?
#
loop_
_entity_poly.entity_id
_entity_poly.type
_entity_poly.pdbx_seq_one_letter_code
_entity_poly.pdbx_strand_id
1 'polypeptide(L)'
;MSNSGGRFEPYRNALTAISGRTGAPFPSLIVSFAILHELTAIVPIVGIFYTARSLGAGERVVNAAAFDRGGSADDQSWVNTQLRSWVDEGEQWAGRVGRRYGIFGFEKGEVVDQTQTSQLSGKLAGDVANAVLAYGTVKALLPIRIGLSLYLSPMFSRAVVEPIRLVVAMSVDER
;
A
#
# COMPACT_ATOMS: atom_id res chain seq x y z
N MET A 1 -13.70 7.26 34.75
CA MET A 1 -13.37 8.00 33.50
C MET A 1 -12.35 7.17 32.75
N SER A 2 -12.78 6.42 31.73
CA SER A 2 -11.90 5.51 30.99
C SER A 2 -10.96 6.32 30.10
N ASN A 3 -9.67 6.31 30.44
CA ASN A 3 -8.62 6.90 29.63
C ASN A 3 -8.41 6.02 28.39
N SER A 4 -9.05 6.38 27.28
CA SER A 4 -8.83 5.75 25.98
C SER A 4 -7.49 6.24 25.44
N GLY A 5 -6.40 5.64 25.90
CA GLY A 5 -5.09 5.73 25.25
C GLY A 5 -5.22 5.18 23.84
N GLY A 6 -5.58 6.06 22.90
CA GLY A 6 -5.89 5.70 21.53
C GLY A 6 -4.64 5.13 20.86
N ARG A 7 -4.84 4.16 19.96
CA ARG A 7 -3.77 3.53 19.14
C ARG A 7 -2.87 4.53 18.40
N PHE A 8 -3.29 5.79 18.34
CA PHE A 8 -2.63 6.92 17.69
C PHE A 8 -1.82 7.82 18.63
N GLU A 9 -1.86 7.61 19.95
CA GLU A 9 -1.05 8.34 20.93
C GLU A 9 0.46 8.32 20.61
N PRO A 10 1.07 7.16 20.27
CA PRO A 10 2.49 7.13 19.96
C PRO A 10 2.84 7.98 18.73
N TYR A 11 1.97 7.98 17.72
CA TYR A 11 2.12 8.76 16.49
C TYR A 11 1.97 10.26 16.73
N ARG A 12 0.98 10.65 17.55
CA ARG A 12 0.78 12.05 17.95
C ARG A 12 2.00 12.56 18.72
N ASN A 13 2.49 11.78 19.67
CA ASN A 13 3.66 12.15 20.47
C ASN A 13 4.92 12.28 19.60
N ALA A 14 5.11 11.37 18.63
CA ALA A 14 6.21 11.46 17.66
C ALA A 14 6.12 12.71 16.77
N LEU A 15 4.93 13.02 16.24
CA LEU A 15 4.70 14.22 15.42
C LEU A 15 4.86 15.52 16.22
N THR A 16 4.42 15.54 17.48
CA THR A 16 4.62 16.68 18.39
C THR A 16 6.10 16.90 18.69
N ALA A 17 6.86 15.84 18.93
CA ALA A 17 8.30 15.92 19.14
C ALA A 17 9.04 16.43 17.89
N ILE A 18 8.63 15.98 16.70
CA ILE A 18 9.20 16.44 15.42
C ILE A 18 8.83 17.91 15.15
N SER A 19 7.59 18.33 15.40
CA SER A 19 7.16 19.72 15.28
C SER A 19 7.96 20.64 16.20
N GLY A 20 8.15 20.25 17.46
CA GLY A 20 8.99 21.00 18.42
C GLY A 20 10.45 21.14 17.98
N ARG A 21 11.03 20.14 17.30
CA ARG A 21 12.42 20.19 16.81
C ARG A 21 12.59 20.90 15.48
N THR A 22 11.54 20.97 14.65
CA THR A 22 11.61 21.50 13.28
C THR A 22 10.88 22.83 13.11
N GLY A 23 10.15 23.32 14.11
CA GLY A 23 9.42 24.58 14.03
C GLY A 23 8.27 24.59 13.03
N ALA A 24 7.95 23.46 12.40
CA ALA A 24 6.83 23.34 11.48
C ALA A 24 5.51 23.26 12.27
N PRO A 25 4.43 23.97 11.85
CA PRO A 25 3.16 23.93 12.54
C PRO A 25 2.58 22.50 12.58
N PHE A 26 2.19 22.05 13.77
CA PHE A 26 1.67 20.69 14.00
C PHE A 26 0.56 20.24 13.03
N PRO A 27 -0.44 21.09 12.67
CA PRO A 27 -1.47 20.69 11.70
C PRO A 27 -0.91 20.44 10.29
N SER A 28 0.05 21.25 9.84
CA SER A 28 0.68 21.07 8.52
C SER A 28 1.55 19.82 8.45
N LEU A 29 2.16 19.43 9.58
CA LEU A 29 2.95 18.20 9.70
C LEU A 29 2.06 16.96 9.57
N ILE A 30 0.88 16.96 10.20
CA ILE A 30 -0.10 15.87 10.10
C ILE A 30 -0.58 15.70 8.65
N VAL A 31 -0.93 16.81 7.99
CA VAL A 31 -1.38 16.78 6.59
C VAL A 31 -0.28 16.27 5.67
N SER A 32 0.95 16.74 5.87
CA SER A 32 2.14 16.28 5.13
C SER A 32 2.37 14.78 5.30
N PHE A 33 2.31 14.31 6.55
CA PHE A 33 2.44 12.90 6.87
C PHE A 33 1.37 12.06 6.17
N ALA A 34 0.10 12.48 6.22
CA ALA A 34 -0.99 11.76 5.58
C ALA A 34 -0.79 11.68 4.06
N ILE A 35 -0.43 12.79 3.40
CA ILE A 35 -0.18 12.81 1.96
C ILE A 35 0.99 11.89 1.58
N LEU A 36 2.12 12.00 2.29
CA LEU A 36 3.29 11.14 2.07
C LEU A 36 2.96 9.67 2.30
N HIS A 37 2.17 9.35 3.33
CA HIS A 37 1.75 8.00 3.65
C HIS A 37 0.93 7.39 2.50
N GLU A 38 0.00 8.16 1.93
CA GLU A 38 -0.81 7.70 0.80
C GLU A 38 0.02 7.57 -0.49
N LEU A 39 0.90 8.54 -0.79
CA LEU A 39 1.76 8.47 -1.97
C LEU A 39 2.72 7.27 -1.91
N THR A 40 3.30 7.01 -0.75
CA THR A 40 4.16 5.84 -0.52
C THR A 40 3.37 4.54 -0.44
N ALA A 41 2.03 4.56 -0.44
CA ALA A 41 1.21 3.38 -0.66
C ALA A 41 0.93 3.16 -2.15
N ILE A 42 0.53 4.19 -2.89
CA ILE A 42 0.11 4.06 -4.30
C ILE A 42 1.30 3.77 -5.22
N VAL A 43 2.38 4.55 -5.11
CA VAL A 43 3.53 4.45 -6.03
C VAL A 43 4.17 3.06 -5.98
N PRO A 44 4.44 2.46 -4.80
CA PRO A 44 4.99 1.11 -4.75
C PRO A 44 4.03 0.04 -5.24
N ILE A 45 2.71 0.13 -4.99
CA ILE A 45 1.74 -0.85 -5.52
C ILE A 45 1.82 -0.90 -7.04
N VAL A 46 1.74 0.27 -7.67
CA VAL A 46 1.76 0.39 -9.13
C VAL A 46 3.12 -0.03 -9.69
N GLY A 47 4.21 0.44 -9.09
CA GLY A 47 5.57 0.13 -9.52
C GLY A 47 5.91 -1.36 -9.41
N ILE A 48 5.59 -2.00 -8.28
CA ILE A 48 5.83 -3.43 -8.08
C ILE A 48 4.97 -4.25 -9.03
N PHE A 49 3.70 -3.88 -9.24
CA PHE A 49 2.83 -4.58 -10.19
C PHE A 49 3.42 -4.58 -11.62
N TYR A 50 3.79 -3.41 -12.14
CA TYR A 50 4.35 -3.33 -13.50
C TYR A 50 5.71 -4.01 -13.60
N THR A 51 6.54 -3.92 -12.56
CA THR A 51 7.84 -4.62 -12.51
C THR A 51 7.63 -6.13 -12.54
N ALA A 52 6.77 -6.66 -11.66
CA ALA A 52 6.44 -8.09 -11.60
C ALA A 52 5.84 -8.60 -12.92
N ARG A 53 4.95 -7.81 -13.53
CA ARG A 53 4.36 -8.09 -14.84
C ARG A 53 5.42 -8.13 -15.94
N SER A 54 6.33 -7.17 -15.97
CA SER A 54 7.38 -7.09 -17.00
C SER A 54 8.38 -8.25 -16.92
N LEU A 55 8.64 -8.76 -15.71
CA LEU A 55 9.57 -9.84 -15.45
C LEU A 55 8.91 -11.24 -15.44
N GLY A 56 7.57 -11.30 -15.52
CA GLY A 56 6.82 -12.54 -15.31
C GLY A 56 7.07 -13.16 -13.93
N ALA A 57 7.40 -12.33 -12.94
CA ALA A 57 7.86 -12.78 -11.63
C ALA A 57 6.70 -13.07 -10.66
N GLY A 58 5.52 -12.48 -10.87
CA GLY A 58 4.38 -12.65 -9.96
C GLY A 58 3.98 -14.10 -9.76
N GLU A 59 3.75 -14.83 -10.85
CA GLU A 59 3.36 -16.23 -10.78
C GLU A 59 4.45 -17.11 -10.15
N ARG A 60 5.73 -16.87 -10.50
CA ARG A 60 6.86 -17.64 -9.97
C ARG A 60 7.06 -17.42 -8.48
N VAL A 61 6.96 -16.18 -8.00
CA VAL A 61 7.17 -15.82 -6.61
C VAL A 61 5.98 -16.21 -5.76
N VAL A 62 4.74 -15.99 -6.22
CA VAL A 62 3.54 -16.43 -5.51
C VAL A 62 3.52 -17.95 -5.42
N ASN A 63 3.81 -18.66 -6.51
CA ASN A 63 3.91 -20.11 -6.48
C ASN A 63 5.07 -20.57 -5.57
N ALA A 64 6.26 -19.97 -5.63
CA ALA A 64 7.37 -20.34 -4.74
C ALA A 64 7.07 -20.08 -3.26
N ALA A 65 6.50 -18.93 -2.91
CA ALA A 65 6.05 -18.62 -1.56
C ALA A 65 4.97 -19.59 -1.09
N ALA A 66 4.16 -20.07 -2.03
CA ALA A 66 3.21 -21.12 -1.75
C ALA A 66 3.93 -22.48 -1.64
N PHE A 67 4.86 -22.88 -2.51
CA PHE A 67 5.56 -24.18 -2.51
C PHE A 67 6.65 -24.36 -1.44
N ASP A 68 7.19 -23.29 -0.83
CA ASP A 68 8.07 -23.35 0.36
C ASP A 68 7.36 -23.94 1.62
N ARG A 69 6.07 -24.27 1.44
CA ARG A 69 5.18 -25.20 2.17
C ARG A 69 5.81 -26.40 2.93
N GLY A 70 7.05 -26.84 2.66
CA GLY A 70 7.59 -28.12 3.14
C GLY A 70 8.83 -28.07 4.04
N GLY A 71 9.40 -26.90 4.32
CA GLY A 71 10.61 -26.75 5.15
C GLY A 71 10.34 -26.61 6.65
N SER A 72 10.93 -27.50 7.45
CA SER A 72 11.08 -27.60 8.92
C SER A 72 10.48 -26.53 9.86
N ALA A 73 9.82 -27.03 10.91
CA ALA A 73 8.70 -26.42 11.62
C ALA A 73 9.00 -25.50 12.83
N ASP A 74 10.24 -25.10 13.14
CA ASP A 74 10.51 -24.60 14.51
C ASP A 74 10.59 -23.07 14.69
N ASP A 75 10.86 -22.26 13.64
CA ASP A 75 11.03 -20.79 13.81
C ASP A 75 10.20 -19.91 12.83
N GLN A 76 9.57 -20.49 11.80
CA GLN A 76 8.90 -19.72 10.72
C GLN A 76 7.37 -19.69 10.79
N SER A 77 6.75 -20.27 11.82
CA SER A 77 5.29 -20.50 11.85
C SER A 77 4.46 -19.20 11.80
N TRP A 78 4.88 -18.15 12.52
CA TRP A 78 4.15 -16.87 12.54
C TRP A 78 4.27 -16.11 11.21
N VAL A 79 5.49 -16.00 10.66
CA VAL A 79 5.74 -15.28 9.40
C VAL A 79 5.03 -15.99 8.24
N ASN A 80 5.14 -17.32 8.16
CA ASN A 80 4.52 -18.08 7.08
C ASN A 80 2.98 -18.05 7.16
N THR A 81 2.41 -18.03 8.37
CA THR A 81 0.96 -17.86 8.55
C THR A 81 0.52 -16.47 8.09
N GLN A 82 1.32 -15.43 8.36
CA GLN A 82 1.02 -14.07 7.95
C GLN A 82 1.17 -13.86 6.44
N LEU A 83 2.19 -14.47 5.82
CA LEU A 83 2.34 -14.44 4.37
C LEU A 83 1.16 -15.13 3.67
N ARG A 84 0.67 -16.26 4.21
CA ARG A 84 -0.54 -16.93 3.71
C ARG A 84 -1.76 -16.03 3.77
N SER A 85 -2.02 -15.41 4.92
CA SER A 85 -3.16 -14.50 5.05
C SER A 85 -3.05 -13.31 4.09
N TRP A 86 -1.83 -12.81 3.81
CA TRP A 86 -1.63 -11.72 2.87
C TRP A 86 -1.83 -12.12 1.41
N VAL A 87 -1.43 -13.35 1.04
CA VAL A 87 -1.71 -13.91 -0.29
C VAL A 87 -3.22 -14.10 -0.47
N ASP A 88 -3.90 -14.72 0.49
CA ASP A 88 -5.35 -14.96 0.44
C ASP A 88 -6.14 -13.64 0.38
N GLU A 89 -5.76 -12.65 1.20
CA GLU A 89 -6.33 -11.30 1.15
C GLU A 89 -6.06 -10.61 -0.20
N GLY A 90 -4.86 -10.81 -0.74
CA GLY A 90 -4.44 -10.26 -2.03
C GLY A 90 -5.27 -10.81 -3.17
N GLU A 91 -5.57 -12.11 -3.17
CA GLU A 91 -6.39 -12.77 -4.19
C GLU A 91 -7.83 -12.23 -4.14
N GLN A 92 -8.38 -12.08 -2.94
CA GLN A 92 -9.71 -11.51 -2.74
C GLN A 92 -9.78 -10.04 -3.16
N TRP A 93 -8.74 -9.25 -2.85
CA TRP A 93 -8.63 -7.86 -3.30
C TRP A 93 -8.51 -7.78 -4.83
N ALA A 94 -7.61 -8.56 -5.44
CA ALA A 94 -7.40 -8.60 -6.88
C ALA A 94 -8.68 -9.01 -7.62
N GLY A 95 -9.41 -10.01 -7.10
CA GLY A 95 -10.71 -10.40 -7.66
C GLY A 95 -11.78 -9.32 -7.53
N ARG A 96 -11.86 -8.61 -6.40
CA ARG A 96 -12.82 -7.50 -6.22
C ARG A 96 -12.51 -6.32 -7.12
N VAL A 97 -11.25 -5.88 -7.17
CA VAL A 97 -10.82 -4.74 -7.98
C VAL A 97 -10.87 -5.09 -9.47
N GLY A 98 -10.41 -6.28 -9.83
CA GLY A 98 -10.50 -6.83 -11.18
C GLY A 98 -11.92 -6.80 -11.72
N ARG A 99 -12.88 -7.40 -11.00
CA ARG A 99 -14.30 -7.40 -11.41
C ARG A 99 -14.94 -6.00 -11.43
N ARG A 100 -14.58 -5.12 -10.49
CA ARG A 100 -15.18 -3.78 -10.39
C ARG A 100 -14.74 -2.86 -11.53
N TYR A 101 -13.46 -2.93 -11.92
CA TYR A 101 -12.86 -2.01 -12.88
C TYR A 101 -12.56 -2.65 -14.24
N GLY A 102 -12.77 -3.95 -14.40
CA GLY A 102 -12.45 -4.67 -15.63
C GLY A 102 -10.93 -4.76 -15.87
N ILE A 103 -10.15 -4.91 -14.80
CA ILE A 103 -8.67 -4.95 -14.85
C ILE A 103 -8.17 -6.36 -14.52
N PHE A 104 -6.90 -6.66 -14.79
CA PHE A 104 -6.30 -8.00 -14.59
C PHE A 104 -6.96 -9.12 -15.42
N GLY A 105 -7.60 -8.75 -16.54
CA GLY A 105 -8.25 -9.68 -17.45
C GLY A 105 -9.67 -10.09 -17.06
N PHE A 106 -10.26 -9.51 -16.01
CA PHE A 106 -11.68 -9.64 -15.72
C PHE A 106 -12.49 -8.72 -16.64
N GLU A 107 -13.57 -9.17 -17.30
CA GLU A 107 -14.52 -8.25 -17.90
C GLU A 107 -15.46 -7.66 -16.82
N LYS A 108 -15.82 -6.39 -17.00
CA LYS A 108 -16.71 -5.68 -16.08
C LYS A 108 -18.11 -6.31 -16.14
N GLY A 109 -18.42 -7.17 -15.18
CA GLY A 109 -19.71 -7.87 -15.09
C GLY A 109 -19.77 -9.23 -15.79
N GLU A 110 -18.62 -9.84 -16.07
CA GLU A 110 -18.53 -11.13 -16.78
C GLU A 110 -19.18 -12.30 -16.02
N VAL A 111 -19.94 -13.12 -16.74
CA VAL A 111 -20.31 -14.49 -16.38
C VAL A 111 -19.46 -15.38 -17.28
N VAL A 112 -18.42 -16.01 -16.71
CA VAL A 112 -17.35 -16.66 -17.51
C VAL A 112 -17.92 -17.81 -18.37
N ASP A 113 -17.79 -17.68 -19.69
CA ASP A 113 -18.08 -18.76 -20.65
C ASP A 113 -16.80 -19.58 -20.92
N GLN A 114 -16.91 -20.91 -20.85
CA GLN A 114 -15.79 -21.85 -20.61
C GLN A 114 -14.86 -22.09 -21.81
N THR A 115 -15.16 -21.57 -23.01
CA THR A 115 -14.49 -21.98 -24.25
C THR A 115 -13.36 -21.05 -24.73
N GLN A 116 -13.35 -19.76 -24.33
CA GLN A 116 -12.20 -18.85 -24.59
C GLN A 116 -11.22 -18.80 -23.39
N THR A 117 -11.56 -19.50 -22.32
CA THR A 117 -10.96 -19.35 -21.00
C THR A 117 -9.54 -19.89 -20.91
N SER A 118 -9.07 -20.78 -21.78
CA SER A 118 -7.79 -21.47 -21.55
C SER A 118 -6.53 -20.62 -21.81
N GLN A 119 -6.49 -19.80 -22.87
CA GLN A 119 -5.39 -18.84 -23.08
C GLN A 119 -5.56 -17.56 -22.27
N LEU A 120 -6.80 -17.13 -22.03
CA LEU A 120 -7.11 -16.01 -21.16
C LEU A 120 -6.77 -16.35 -19.71
N SER A 121 -7.11 -17.54 -19.21
CA SER A 121 -6.87 -18.00 -17.84
C SER A 121 -5.41 -17.91 -17.42
N GLY A 122 -4.46 -18.26 -18.30
CA GLY A 122 -3.03 -18.12 -17.99
C GLY A 122 -2.60 -16.66 -17.80
N LYS A 123 -3.07 -15.74 -18.65
CA LYS A 123 -2.79 -14.30 -18.52
C LYS A 123 -3.55 -13.67 -17.34
N LEU A 124 -4.79 -14.10 -17.09
CA LEU A 124 -5.60 -13.70 -15.94
C LEU A 124 -4.93 -14.15 -14.64
N ALA A 125 -4.50 -15.41 -14.55
CA ALA A 125 -3.79 -15.96 -13.39
C ALA A 125 -2.46 -15.24 -13.15
N GLY A 126 -1.70 -14.95 -14.21
CA GLY A 126 -0.45 -14.19 -14.12
C GLY A 126 -0.66 -12.76 -13.61
N ASP A 127 -1.67 -12.05 -14.11
CA ASP A 127 -1.97 -10.67 -13.70
C ASP A 127 -2.51 -10.60 -12.27
N VAL A 128 -3.35 -11.56 -11.88
CA VAL A 128 -3.78 -11.71 -10.49
C VAL A 128 -2.58 -12.02 -9.59
N ALA A 129 -1.68 -12.92 -9.98
CA ALA A 129 -0.48 -13.22 -9.19
C ALA A 129 0.46 -12.01 -9.05
N ASN A 130 0.62 -11.20 -10.10
CA ASN A 130 1.36 -9.94 -10.04
C ASN A 130 0.71 -8.95 -9.06
N ALA A 131 -0.63 -8.87 -9.05
CA ALA A 131 -1.39 -8.00 -8.17
C ALA A 131 -1.31 -8.46 -6.70
N VAL A 132 -1.40 -9.77 -6.46
CA VAL A 132 -1.23 -10.40 -5.14
C VAL A 132 0.18 -10.15 -4.60
N LEU A 133 1.21 -10.36 -5.43
CA LEU A 133 2.60 -10.07 -5.07
C LEU A 133 2.77 -8.60 -4.70
N ALA A 134 2.30 -7.68 -5.54
CA ALA A 134 2.38 -6.25 -5.29
C ALA A 134 1.69 -5.86 -3.98
N TYR A 135 0.48 -6.37 -3.73
CA TYR A 135 -0.25 -6.14 -2.50
C TYR A 135 0.52 -6.65 -1.26
N GLY A 136 1.00 -7.89 -1.32
CA GLY A 136 1.77 -8.52 -0.24
C GLY A 136 3.07 -7.79 0.06
N THR A 137 3.85 -7.44 -0.98
CA THR A 137 5.09 -6.68 -0.83
C THR A 137 4.83 -5.31 -0.22
N VAL A 138 3.80 -4.60 -0.67
CA VAL A 138 3.47 -3.29 -0.10
C VAL A 138 3.06 -3.42 1.35
N LYS A 139 2.28 -4.45 1.71
CA LYS A 139 1.93 -4.74 3.10
C LYS A 139 3.18 -5.03 3.96
N ALA A 140 4.16 -5.76 3.44
CA ALA A 140 5.45 -5.97 4.09
C ALA A 140 6.24 -4.66 4.30
N LEU A 141 6.08 -3.67 3.41
CA LEU A 141 6.71 -2.36 3.52
C LEU A 141 6.00 -1.40 4.50
N LEU A 142 4.88 -1.76 5.14
CA LEU A 142 4.18 -0.92 6.12
C LEU A 142 5.10 -0.27 7.18
N PRO A 143 5.96 -0.99 7.91
CA PRO A 143 6.82 -0.39 8.94
C PRO A 143 7.81 0.62 8.34
N ILE A 144 8.36 0.31 7.16
CA ILE A 144 9.28 1.20 6.44
C ILE A 144 8.55 2.46 5.97
N ARG A 145 7.31 2.32 5.48
CA ARG A 145 6.47 3.46 5.02
C ARG A 145 6.16 4.43 6.14
N ILE A 146 5.86 3.93 7.33
CA ILE A 146 5.64 4.78 8.52
C ILE A 146 6.91 5.55 8.86
N GLY A 147 8.06 4.86 8.94
CA GLY A 147 9.34 5.50 9.24
C GLY A 147 9.75 6.55 8.21
N LEU A 148 9.64 6.23 6.92
CA LEU A 148 9.99 7.13 5.83
C LEU A 148 9.05 8.35 5.78
N SER A 149 7.75 8.16 5.97
CA SER A 149 6.78 9.25 6.00
C SER A 149 7.05 10.20 7.16
N LEU A 150 7.35 9.68 8.37
CA LEU A 150 7.72 10.52 9.52
C LEU A 150 9.01 11.31 9.26
N TYR A 151 10.00 10.70 8.61
CA TYR A 151 11.27 11.35 8.29
C TYR A 151 11.11 12.47 7.25
N LEU A 152 10.28 12.26 6.22
CA LEU A 152 10.09 13.22 5.12
C LEU A 152 9.03 14.30 5.40
N SER A 153 8.15 14.09 6.38
CA SER A 153 7.07 15.04 6.73
C SER A 153 7.54 16.47 6.99
N PRO A 154 8.66 16.74 7.71
CA PRO A 154 9.13 18.10 7.93
C PRO A 154 9.58 18.80 6.65
N MET A 155 10.25 18.07 5.75
CA MET A 155 10.71 18.63 4.47
C MET A 155 9.54 18.93 3.54
N PHE A 156 8.57 18.02 3.46
CA PHE A 156 7.38 18.20 2.63
C PHE A 156 6.47 19.32 3.14
N SER A 157 6.32 19.45 4.46
CA SER A 157 5.54 20.54 5.06
C SER A 157 6.06 21.91 4.63
N ARG A 158 7.38 22.09 4.62
CA ARG A 158 8.02 23.35 4.20
C ARG A 158 8.00 23.55 2.69
N ALA A 159 8.21 22.48 1.91
CA ALA A 159 8.32 22.58 0.46
C ALA A 159 6.97 22.72 -0.27
N VAL A 160 5.89 22.13 0.26
CA VAL A 160 4.61 21.99 -0.45
C VAL A 160 3.44 22.61 0.31
N VAL A 161 3.32 22.34 1.62
CA VAL A 161 2.14 22.78 2.38
C VAL A 161 2.19 24.28 2.67
N GLU A 162 3.35 24.81 3.03
CA GLU A 162 3.55 26.23 3.30
C GLU A 162 3.24 27.14 2.10
N PRO A 163 3.76 26.90 0.87
CA PRO A 163 3.39 27.71 -0.29
C PRO A 163 1.92 27.60 -0.66
N ILE A 164 1.30 26.41 -0.55
CA ILE A 164 -0.14 26.26 -0.82
C ILE A 164 -0.98 27.05 0.20
N ARG A 165 -0.61 27.04 1.49
CA ARG A 165 -1.31 27.84 2.52
C ARG A 165 -1.21 29.33 2.22
N LEU A 166 -0.06 29.81 1.76
CA LEU A 166 0.12 31.21 1.39
C LEU A 166 -0.73 31.61 0.18
N VAL A 167 -0.79 30.76 -0.85
CA VAL A 167 -1.63 31.00 -2.04
C VAL A 167 -3.12 30.99 -1.69
N VAL A 168 -3.58 30.04 -0.87
CA VAL A 168 -4.97 29.98 -0.42
C VAL A 168 -5.34 31.18 0.45
N ALA A 169 -4.48 31.56 1.41
CA ALA A 169 -4.71 32.73 2.24
C ALA A 169 -4.83 34.01 1.41
N MET A 170 -3.95 34.18 0.41
CA MET A 170 -4.00 35.31 -0.53
C MET A 170 -5.31 35.32 -1.34
N SER A 171 -5.77 34.16 -1.82
CA SER A 171 -7.03 34.05 -2.57
C SER A 171 -8.31 34.28 -1.75
N VAL A 172 -8.22 34.18 -0.42
CA VAL A 172 -9.35 34.43 0.50
C VAL A 172 -9.43 35.91 0.87
N ASP A 173 -8.29 36.61 0.92
CA ASP A 173 -8.23 38.06 1.19
C ASP A 173 -8.71 38.91 0.00
N GLU A 174 -8.72 38.33 -1.21
CA GLU A 174 -9.25 38.94 -2.44
C GLU A 174 -10.79 38.85 -2.59
N ARG A 175 -11.51 38.25 -1.63
CA ARG A 175 -12.98 38.14 -1.62
C ARG A 175 -13.61 38.98 -0.51
#